data_AF-A0A933NDV3-F1
#
_entry.id   AF-A0A933NDV3-F1
#
_cell.length_a   1.000
_cell.length_b   1.000
_cell.length_c   1.000
_cell.angle_alpha   90.00
_cell.angle_beta   90.00
_cell.angle_gamma   90.00
#
_symmetry.space_group_name_H-M   'P 1'
#
loop_
_entity.id
_entity.type
_entity.pdbx_description
1 polymer ?
#
loop_
_entity_poly.entity_id
_entity_poly.type
_entity_poly.pdbx_seq_one_letter_code
_entity_poly.pdbx_strand_id
1 'polypeptide(L)'
;MARPFRLRIHLGAFALATSTAGCPGFGSEVPGVPSVPTWDGEVQALLESRCTSCHTNPPQNDAPDTFRLDRYDRAEAGGAIDGAFEKRDRILARAVDNTPSVMPKGGPPLPDGEKAILKAWIVAGAPKTDPTWTREIRELMATNCAICHTDPPQNGAPEGFRFDRYDRAEAGGTHDGAFEKRERILARAVRNEPKPMPPSTAPVPSPLSDVNKQLLERWIEAGAKK
;
A
#
# COMPACT_ATOMS: atom_id res chain seq x y z
N MET A 1 86.71 31.47 32.65
CA MET A 1 86.10 31.25 33.98
C MET A 1 85.08 32.36 34.21
N ALA A 2 83.78 32.06 34.14
CA ALA A 2 82.72 33.05 34.35
C ALA A 2 81.70 32.49 35.36
N ARG A 3 81.44 33.30 36.38
CA ARG A 3 80.67 33.03 37.60
C ARG A 3 79.15 33.14 37.37
N PRO A 4 78.33 32.56 38.26
CA PRO A 4 76.93 32.22 37.98
C PRO A 4 75.96 33.36 38.29
N PHE A 5 74.87 33.41 37.53
CA PHE A 5 73.71 34.26 37.79
C PHE A 5 72.56 33.40 38.34
N ARG A 6 72.02 33.79 39.50
CA ARG A 6 70.82 33.20 40.10
C ARG A 6 69.59 33.86 39.48
N LEU A 7 68.64 33.07 38.97
CA LEU A 7 67.32 33.57 38.57
C LEU A 7 66.24 33.05 39.52
N ARG A 8 65.46 34.00 40.03
CA ARG A 8 64.34 33.82 40.96
C ARG A 8 63.13 33.22 40.25
N ILE A 9 62.43 32.40 41.01
CA ILE A 9 61.17 31.71 40.71
C ILE A 9 60.02 32.73 40.70
N HIS A 10 59.14 32.65 39.69
CA HIS A 10 57.77 33.14 39.79
C HIS A 10 56.79 32.00 39.52
N LEU A 11 55.97 31.70 40.54
CA LEU A 11 54.78 30.87 40.47
C LEU A 11 53.76 31.52 39.53
N GLY A 12 53.29 30.77 38.54
CA GLY A 12 52.09 31.06 37.77
C GLY A 12 51.15 29.85 37.83
N ALA A 13 49.99 30.04 38.45
CA ALA A 13 48.98 29.02 38.65
C ALA A 13 48.40 28.52 37.31
N PHE A 14 48.41 27.21 37.10
CA PHE A 14 47.77 26.54 35.98
C PHE A 14 46.32 26.19 36.37
N ALA A 15 45.35 26.84 35.72
CA ALA A 15 43.95 26.48 35.83
C ALA A 15 43.70 25.18 35.04
N LEU A 16 43.24 24.15 35.73
CA LEU A 16 42.89 22.85 35.17
C LEU A 16 41.46 22.93 34.58
N ALA A 17 41.36 23.01 33.26
CA ALA A 17 40.08 22.91 32.55
C ALA A 17 39.65 21.44 32.46
N THR A 18 38.57 21.09 33.16
CA THR A 18 37.90 19.79 33.05
C THR A 18 37.10 19.74 31.75
N SER A 19 37.67 19.13 30.72
CA SER A 19 36.93 18.75 29.50
C SER A 19 36.37 17.34 29.66
N THR A 20 35.08 17.25 30.00
CA THR A 20 34.29 16.02 29.78
C THR A 20 34.01 15.91 28.28
N ALA A 21 34.92 15.28 27.53
CA ALA A 21 34.62 14.80 26.19
C ALA A 21 33.70 13.58 26.31
N GLY A 22 32.39 13.83 26.24
CA GLY A 22 31.39 12.78 26.09
C GLY A 22 31.63 12.01 24.79
N CYS A 23 31.53 10.68 24.87
CA CYS A 23 31.52 9.81 23.70
C CYS A 23 30.44 10.29 22.72
N PRO A 24 30.73 10.45 21.42
CA PRO A 24 29.68 10.52 20.43
C PRO A 24 29.08 9.11 20.33
N GLY A 25 28.13 8.84 21.23
CA GLY A 25 27.17 7.78 21.01
C GLY A 25 26.41 8.16 19.75
N PHE A 26 26.56 7.35 18.70
CA PHE A 26 25.67 7.35 17.56
C PHE A 26 24.26 7.05 18.09
N GLY A 27 23.56 8.10 18.50
CA GLY A 27 22.13 8.10 18.66
C GLY A 27 21.56 7.80 17.29
N SER A 28 21.14 6.56 17.09
CA SER A 28 20.31 6.15 15.97
C SER A 28 18.92 6.76 16.14
N GLU A 29 18.82 8.08 15.99
CA GLU A 29 17.57 8.67 15.54
C GLU A 29 17.43 8.28 14.09
N VAL A 30 16.71 7.20 13.83
CA VAL A 30 16.20 6.88 12.50
C VAL A 30 15.07 7.89 12.24
N PRO A 31 15.24 8.87 11.35
CA PRO A 31 14.16 9.80 11.05
C PRO A 31 13.08 9.04 10.28
N GLY A 32 11.84 9.08 10.78
CA GLY A 32 10.65 8.64 10.07
C GLY A 32 10.49 7.12 9.96
N VAL A 33 10.05 6.47 11.04
CA VAL A 33 9.20 5.29 10.84
C VAL A 33 7.87 5.84 10.32
N PRO A 34 7.46 5.56 9.08
CA PRO A 34 6.17 6.00 8.60
C PRO A 34 5.06 5.46 9.52
N SER A 35 3.93 6.16 9.56
CA SER A 35 2.66 5.53 9.94
C SER A 35 2.61 4.14 9.29
N VAL A 36 2.39 3.09 10.09
CA VAL A 36 2.26 1.67 9.68
C VAL A 36 2.41 1.43 8.17
N PRO A 37 3.49 0.78 7.69
CA PRO A 37 3.70 0.58 6.26
C PRO A 37 2.50 -0.06 5.59
N THR A 38 2.18 0.38 4.37
CA THR A 38 1.04 -0.16 3.61
C THR A 38 1.51 -0.83 2.32
N TRP A 39 0.64 -1.64 1.73
CA TRP A 39 0.88 -2.24 0.42
C TRP A 39 1.29 -1.20 -0.63
N ASP A 40 0.43 -0.20 -0.88
CA ASP A 40 0.63 0.82 -1.92
C ASP A 40 1.70 1.87 -1.55
N GLY A 41 2.24 1.82 -0.33
CA GLY A 41 3.30 2.68 0.15
C GLY A 41 4.67 2.03 -0.06
N GLU A 42 5.19 1.38 0.98
CA GLU A 42 6.56 0.86 1.01
C GLU A 42 6.66 -0.59 0.54
N VAL A 43 5.62 -1.39 0.80
CA VAL A 43 5.72 -2.85 0.74
C VAL A 43 5.75 -3.35 -0.69
N GLN A 44 4.90 -2.81 -1.57
CA GLN A 44 4.88 -3.22 -2.98
C GLN A 44 6.24 -3.00 -3.64
N ALA A 45 6.80 -1.79 -3.54
CA ALA A 45 8.11 -1.48 -4.10
C ALA A 45 9.23 -2.36 -3.53
N LEU A 46 9.15 -2.69 -2.23
CA LEU A 46 10.10 -3.59 -1.60
C LEU A 46 10.00 -5.02 -2.15
N LEU A 47 8.81 -5.59 -2.24
CA LEU A 47 8.63 -6.93 -2.82
C LEU A 47 9.00 -6.96 -4.30
N GLU A 48 8.67 -5.91 -5.06
CA GLU A 48 9.07 -5.76 -6.46
C GLU A 48 10.59 -5.82 -6.60
N SER A 49 11.32 -5.04 -5.80
CA SER A 49 12.79 -4.99 -5.90
C SER A 49 13.52 -6.23 -5.38
N ARG A 50 12.96 -6.96 -4.40
CA ARG A 50 13.66 -8.06 -3.71
C ARG A 50 13.16 -9.46 -4.09
N CYS A 51 11.91 -9.59 -4.52
CA CYS A 51 11.25 -10.89 -4.60
C CYS A 51 10.81 -11.28 -6.02
N THR A 52 10.49 -10.31 -6.88
CA THR A 52 9.83 -10.60 -8.17
C THR A 52 10.76 -11.12 -9.25
N SER A 53 12.08 -11.05 -9.06
CA SER A 53 13.04 -11.73 -9.95
C SER A 53 12.87 -13.24 -9.98
N CYS A 54 12.22 -13.83 -8.96
CA CYS A 54 11.87 -15.25 -8.90
C CYS A 54 10.36 -15.46 -8.72
N HIS A 55 9.72 -14.74 -7.79
CA HIS A 55 8.30 -14.88 -7.43
C HIS A 55 7.36 -14.04 -8.30
N THR A 56 7.43 -14.24 -9.62
CA THR A 56 6.56 -13.60 -10.62
C THR A 56 5.74 -14.65 -11.40
N ASN A 57 5.06 -14.25 -12.47
CA ASN A 57 4.38 -15.16 -13.39
C ASN A 57 4.80 -14.87 -14.85
N PRO A 58 5.48 -15.81 -15.53
CA PRO A 58 5.85 -17.14 -15.05
C PRO A 58 6.95 -17.10 -13.97
N PRO A 59 6.94 -18.02 -12.98
CA PRO A 59 7.98 -18.08 -11.96
C PRO A 59 9.35 -18.37 -12.57
N GLN A 60 10.40 -17.87 -11.94
CA GLN A 60 11.78 -18.04 -12.39
C GLN A 60 12.61 -18.72 -11.30
N ASN A 61 13.75 -19.31 -11.69
CA ASN A 61 14.74 -19.89 -10.77
C ASN A 61 14.14 -20.89 -9.76
N ASP A 62 13.31 -21.81 -10.25
CA ASP A 62 12.61 -22.84 -9.47
C ASP A 62 11.71 -22.28 -8.34
N ALA A 63 11.26 -21.03 -8.46
CA ALA A 63 10.24 -20.49 -7.56
C ALA A 63 8.90 -21.24 -7.74
N PRO A 64 8.10 -21.39 -6.67
CA PRO A 64 6.76 -21.97 -6.78
C PRO A 64 5.86 -21.14 -7.69
N ASP A 65 5.04 -21.81 -8.50
CA ASP A 65 4.04 -21.21 -9.39
C ASP A 65 2.71 -20.86 -8.69
N THR A 66 2.50 -21.36 -7.47
CA THR A 66 1.27 -21.17 -6.67
C THR A 66 1.04 -19.74 -6.18
N PHE A 67 2.01 -18.83 -6.32
CA PHE A 67 1.88 -17.44 -5.89
C PHE A 67 2.82 -16.50 -6.63
N ARG A 68 2.54 -15.20 -6.55
CA ARG A 68 3.45 -14.13 -6.99
C ARG A 68 3.40 -12.93 -6.06
N LEU A 69 4.51 -12.21 -5.97
CA LEU A 69 4.73 -11.16 -4.97
C LEU A 69 4.72 -9.73 -5.52
N ASP A 70 4.39 -9.57 -6.80
CA ASP A 70 4.10 -8.31 -7.49
C ASP A 70 2.60 -7.94 -7.46
N ARG A 71 1.87 -8.46 -6.47
CA ARG A 71 0.44 -8.20 -6.26
C ARG A 71 0.08 -8.34 -4.81
N TYR A 72 -0.98 -7.64 -4.43
CA TYR A 72 -1.43 -7.65 -3.05
C TYR A 72 -2.07 -8.98 -2.71
N ASP A 73 -3.10 -9.41 -3.44
CA ASP A 73 -3.90 -10.57 -3.10
C ASP A 73 -4.29 -11.42 -4.34
N ARG A 74 -5.04 -12.50 -4.10
CA ARG A 74 -5.56 -13.36 -5.16
C ARG A 74 -6.62 -12.69 -6.01
N ALA A 75 -7.38 -11.74 -5.45
CA ALA A 75 -8.48 -11.10 -6.14
C ALA A 75 -7.95 -10.35 -7.36
N GLU A 76 -6.85 -9.62 -7.22
CA GLU A 76 -6.20 -8.82 -8.29
C GLU A 76 -5.91 -9.60 -9.59
N ALA A 77 -5.96 -10.94 -9.60
CA ALA A 77 -5.83 -11.75 -10.81
C ALA A 77 -6.94 -12.79 -11.01
N GLY A 78 -8.17 -12.45 -10.63
CA GLY A 78 -9.33 -13.33 -10.83
C GLY A 78 -9.34 -14.55 -9.91
N GLY A 79 -8.63 -14.48 -8.78
CA GLY A 79 -8.76 -15.44 -7.67
C GLY A 79 -7.89 -16.69 -7.73
N ALA A 80 -7.15 -16.93 -8.83
CA ALA A 80 -6.49 -18.22 -9.06
C ALA A 80 -5.09 -18.37 -8.42
N ILE A 81 -4.36 -17.26 -8.26
CA ILE A 81 -2.96 -17.26 -7.82
C ILE A 81 -2.83 -16.36 -6.59
N ASP A 82 -2.27 -16.90 -5.50
CA ASP A 82 -2.08 -16.17 -4.25
C ASP A 82 -1.12 -14.97 -4.42
N GLY A 83 -1.40 -13.88 -3.68
CA GLY A 83 -0.58 -12.68 -3.63
C GLY A 83 0.27 -12.58 -2.34
N ALA A 84 0.83 -11.40 -2.11
CA ALA A 84 1.63 -11.11 -0.93
C ALA A 84 0.82 -11.24 0.37
N PHE A 85 -0.45 -10.86 0.37
CA PHE A 85 -1.35 -10.93 1.52
C PHE A 85 -1.57 -12.37 1.98
N GLU A 86 -1.87 -13.29 1.06
CA GLU A 86 -2.02 -14.72 1.40
C GLU A 86 -0.70 -15.36 1.80
N LYS A 87 0.44 -14.84 1.32
CA LYS A 87 1.78 -15.34 1.66
C LYS A 87 2.46 -14.60 2.81
N ARG A 88 1.80 -13.63 3.45
CA ARG A 88 2.41 -12.78 4.48
C ARG A 88 3.11 -13.57 5.60
N ASP A 89 2.51 -14.65 6.09
CA ASP A 89 3.13 -15.48 7.14
C ASP A 89 4.37 -16.23 6.65
N ARG A 90 4.39 -16.62 5.36
CA ARG A 90 5.57 -17.24 4.73
C ARG A 90 6.67 -16.21 4.46
N ILE A 91 6.30 -14.97 4.11
CA ILE A 91 7.23 -13.85 3.97
C ILE A 91 7.87 -13.56 5.33
N LEU A 92 7.08 -13.48 6.41
CA LEU A 92 7.57 -13.31 7.77
C LEU A 92 8.57 -14.43 8.12
N ALA A 93 8.16 -15.69 7.99
CA ALA A 93 9.01 -16.82 8.36
C ALA A 93 10.34 -16.82 7.57
N ARG A 94 10.31 -16.66 6.24
CA ARG A 94 11.48 -16.92 5.39
C ARG A 94 12.34 -15.71 5.07
N ALA A 95 11.74 -14.53 4.88
CA ALA A 95 12.46 -13.32 4.50
C ALA A 95 12.83 -12.44 5.72
N VAL A 96 12.03 -12.53 6.80
CA VAL A 96 12.29 -11.79 8.04
C VAL A 96 13.00 -12.68 9.05
N ASP A 97 12.39 -13.80 9.44
CA ASP A 97 12.89 -14.68 10.50
C ASP A 97 13.94 -15.69 10.00
N ASN A 98 14.16 -15.76 8.68
CA ASN A 98 15.12 -16.65 8.02
C ASN A 98 14.93 -18.15 8.35
N THR A 99 13.68 -18.58 8.58
CA THR A 99 13.33 -19.95 8.97
C THR A 99 12.20 -20.54 8.11
N PRO A 100 12.27 -21.84 7.73
CA PRO A 100 13.39 -22.77 7.90
C PRO A 100 14.54 -22.51 6.90
N SER A 101 14.40 -21.51 6.03
CA SER A 101 15.37 -21.17 4.99
C SER A 101 15.34 -19.67 4.73
N VAL A 102 16.51 -19.09 4.44
CA VAL A 102 16.66 -17.68 4.06
C VAL A 102 16.07 -17.43 2.67
N MET A 103 15.43 -16.27 2.51
CA MET A 103 15.14 -15.67 1.21
C MET A 103 15.87 -14.33 1.06
N PRO A 104 16.44 -14.02 -0.14
CA PRO A 104 16.46 -14.84 -1.35
C PRO A 104 17.30 -16.12 -1.24
N LYS A 105 16.88 -17.21 -1.91
CA LYS A 105 17.59 -18.50 -1.87
C LYS A 105 19.00 -18.37 -2.45
N GLY A 106 20.02 -18.74 -1.68
CA GLY A 106 21.42 -18.66 -2.10
C GLY A 106 22.01 -17.25 -2.13
N GLY A 107 21.23 -16.23 -1.74
CA GLY A 107 21.68 -14.85 -1.58
C GLY A 107 21.85 -14.44 -0.12
N PRO A 108 22.37 -13.23 0.14
CA PRO A 108 22.39 -12.67 1.49
C PRO A 108 20.96 -12.43 2.00
N PRO A 109 20.73 -12.50 3.32
CA PRO A 109 19.47 -12.08 3.92
C PRO A 109 19.16 -10.61 3.61
N LEU A 110 17.87 -10.25 3.69
CA LEU A 110 17.47 -8.84 3.57
C LEU A 110 18.15 -7.97 4.65
N PRO A 111 18.46 -6.70 4.34
CA PRO A 111 18.87 -5.72 5.35
C PRO A 111 17.82 -5.56 6.45
N ASP A 112 18.26 -5.27 7.67
CA ASP A 112 17.36 -5.22 8.83
C ASP A 112 16.26 -4.15 8.72
N GLY A 113 16.54 -3.03 8.03
CA GLY A 113 15.53 -2.02 7.73
C GLY A 113 14.39 -2.54 6.85
N GLU A 114 14.70 -3.34 5.82
CA GLU A 114 13.71 -3.95 4.94
C GLU A 114 12.89 -5.03 5.65
N LYS A 115 13.56 -5.83 6.49
CA LYS A 115 12.88 -6.78 7.38
C LYS A 115 11.91 -6.08 8.33
N ALA A 116 12.30 -4.93 8.88
CA ALA A 116 11.46 -4.16 9.78
C ALA A 116 10.19 -3.64 9.08
N ILE A 117 10.29 -3.18 7.83
CA ILE A 117 9.14 -2.77 7.02
C ILE A 117 8.16 -3.94 6.82
N LEU A 118 8.66 -5.09 6.34
CA LEU A 118 7.82 -6.28 6.13
C LEU A 118 7.18 -6.74 7.44
N LYS A 119 7.95 -6.81 8.53
CA LYS A 119 7.44 -7.22 9.83
C LYS A 119 6.34 -6.27 10.34
N ALA A 120 6.56 -4.97 10.24
CA ALA A 120 5.59 -3.96 10.68
C ALA A 120 4.28 -4.05 9.87
N TRP A 121 4.38 -4.17 8.55
CA TRP A 121 3.21 -4.37 7.68
C TRP A 121 2.43 -5.64 8.05
N ILE A 122 3.12 -6.77 8.21
CA ILE A 122 2.48 -8.08 8.50
C ILE A 122 1.80 -8.05 9.87
N VAL A 123 2.48 -7.52 10.90
CA VAL A 123 1.93 -7.40 12.26
C VAL A 123 0.71 -6.49 12.30
N ALA A 124 0.69 -5.45 11.47
CA ALA A 124 -0.46 -4.56 11.34
C ALA A 124 -1.63 -5.14 10.53
N GLY A 125 -1.57 -6.41 10.15
CA GLY A 125 -2.62 -7.06 9.37
C GLY A 125 -2.48 -6.83 7.86
N ALA A 126 -1.27 -6.49 7.41
CA ALA A 126 -0.94 -6.24 6.00
C ALA A 126 -1.82 -5.16 5.34
N PRO A 127 -1.93 -3.94 5.91
CA PRO A 127 -2.87 -2.94 5.41
C PRO A 127 -2.57 -2.51 3.97
N LYS A 128 -3.64 -2.17 3.24
CA LYS A 128 -3.63 -1.53 1.91
C LYS A 128 -4.32 -0.17 2.03
N THR A 129 -3.87 0.84 1.29
CA THR A 129 -4.45 2.19 1.37
C THR A 129 -5.89 2.16 0.85
N ASP A 130 -6.82 2.78 1.59
CA ASP A 130 -8.23 2.91 1.17
C ASP A 130 -8.34 3.51 -0.23
N PRO A 131 -9.18 2.96 -1.11
CA PRO A 131 -9.41 3.56 -2.41
C PRO A 131 -10.14 4.89 -2.26
N THR A 132 -9.87 5.82 -3.18
CA THR A 132 -10.57 7.11 -3.23
C THR A 132 -11.26 7.29 -4.58
N TRP A 133 -12.18 8.26 -4.65
CA TRP A 133 -12.77 8.66 -5.92
C TRP A 133 -11.71 8.98 -6.96
N THR A 134 -10.76 9.84 -6.58
CA THR A 134 -9.78 10.41 -7.50
C THR A 134 -8.73 9.40 -7.96
N ARG A 135 -8.40 8.41 -7.13
CA ARG A 135 -7.31 7.46 -7.43
C ARG A 135 -7.80 6.20 -8.15
N GLU A 136 -8.89 5.57 -7.73
CA GLU A 136 -9.31 4.29 -8.33
C GLU A 136 -10.78 4.22 -8.76
N ILE A 137 -11.69 4.88 -8.04
CA ILE A 137 -13.12 4.65 -8.25
C ILE A 137 -13.65 5.37 -9.49
N ARG A 138 -13.12 6.55 -9.82
CA ARG A 138 -13.55 7.32 -11.00
C ARG A 138 -13.43 6.50 -12.28
N GLU A 139 -12.30 5.83 -12.49
CA GLU A 139 -12.09 5.02 -13.70
C GLU A 139 -13.01 3.81 -13.69
N LEU A 140 -13.12 3.10 -12.56
CA LEU A 140 -14.07 1.98 -12.43
C LEU A 140 -15.49 2.41 -12.82
N MET A 141 -15.97 3.55 -12.32
CA MET A 141 -17.30 4.06 -12.67
C MET A 141 -17.40 4.44 -14.15
N ALA A 142 -16.38 5.09 -14.70
CA ALA A 142 -16.35 5.47 -16.11
C ALA A 142 -16.44 4.24 -17.03
N THR A 143 -15.63 3.22 -16.79
CA THR A 143 -15.54 2.02 -17.63
C THR A 143 -16.71 1.06 -17.46
N ASN A 144 -17.34 1.00 -16.29
CA ASN A 144 -18.34 -0.04 -15.99
C ASN A 144 -19.77 0.50 -15.81
N CYS A 145 -19.94 1.78 -15.47
CA CYS A 145 -21.22 2.30 -15.00
C CYS A 145 -21.70 3.49 -15.84
N ALA A 146 -20.83 4.45 -16.13
CA ALA A 146 -21.16 5.67 -16.86
C ALA A 146 -21.45 5.46 -18.36
N ILE A 147 -21.14 4.27 -18.90
CA ILE A 147 -21.53 3.90 -20.27
C ILE A 147 -23.04 4.02 -20.47
N CYS A 148 -23.84 3.72 -19.43
CA CYS A 148 -25.29 3.88 -19.44
C CYS A 148 -25.77 4.97 -18.47
N HIS A 149 -25.20 5.01 -17.26
CA HIS A 149 -25.57 5.96 -16.22
C HIS A 149 -24.78 7.28 -16.37
N THR A 150 -25.05 8.00 -17.45
CA THR A 150 -24.50 9.33 -17.76
C THR A 150 -25.64 10.33 -17.97
N ASP A 151 -25.31 11.53 -18.40
CA ASP A 151 -26.26 12.59 -18.73
C ASP A 151 -25.95 13.11 -20.15
N PRO A 152 -26.84 12.88 -21.13
CA PRO A 152 -28.12 12.16 -20.98
C PRO A 152 -27.92 10.64 -20.79
N PRO A 153 -28.82 9.92 -20.08
CA PRO A 153 -28.68 8.49 -19.87
C PRO A 153 -28.78 7.72 -21.20
N GLN A 154 -28.04 6.61 -21.28
CA GLN A 154 -27.97 5.78 -22.48
C GLN A 154 -28.55 4.39 -22.21
N ASN A 155 -28.92 3.70 -23.29
CA ASN A 155 -29.33 2.28 -23.24
C ASN A 155 -30.47 1.96 -22.25
N GLY A 156 -31.42 2.89 -22.09
CA GLY A 156 -32.56 2.73 -21.18
C GLY A 156 -32.20 2.84 -19.70
N ALA A 157 -31.02 3.36 -19.36
CA ALA A 157 -30.70 3.71 -17.98
C ALA A 157 -31.69 4.78 -17.46
N PRO A 158 -32.05 4.71 -16.17
CA PRO A 158 -32.91 5.71 -15.56
C PRO A 158 -32.21 7.08 -15.46
N GLU A 159 -33.00 8.14 -15.51
CA GLU A 159 -32.57 9.51 -15.21
C GLU A 159 -32.33 9.75 -13.71
N GLY A 160 -31.82 10.94 -13.39
CA GLY A 160 -31.69 11.45 -12.01
C GLY A 160 -30.40 11.07 -11.30
N PHE A 161 -29.50 10.31 -11.94
CA PHE A 161 -28.15 10.09 -11.46
C PHE A 161 -27.17 9.76 -12.58
N ARG A 162 -25.90 10.10 -12.37
CA ARG A 162 -24.81 9.86 -13.30
C ARG A 162 -23.55 9.43 -12.54
N PHE A 163 -22.82 8.46 -13.09
CA PHE A 163 -21.66 7.86 -12.42
C PHE A 163 -20.32 8.35 -12.96
N ASP A 164 -20.31 9.29 -13.89
CA ASP A 164 -19.10 10.02 -14.30
C ASP A 164 -18.78 11.23 -13.41
N ARG A 165 -19.49 11.37 -12.28
CA ARG A 165 -19.35 12.45 -11.29
C ARG A 165 -19.33 11.89 -9.88
N TYR A 166 -18.53 12.51 -9.00
CA TYR A 166 -18.41 12.05 -7.63
C TYR A 166 -19.70 12.27 -6.84
N ASP A 167 -20.19 13.50 -6.80
CA ASP A 167 -21.33 13.91 -6.00
C ASP A 167 -22.34 14.74 -6.82
N ARG A 168 -23.44 15.11 -6.19
CA ARG A 168 -24.49 15.93 -6.80
C ARG A 168 -23.97 17.31 -7.25
N ALA A 169 -23.02 17.89 -6.52
CA ALA A 169 -22.47 19.19 -6.87
C ALA A 169 -21.69 19.13 -8.19
N GLU A 170 -20.82 18.13 -8.35
CA GLU A 170 -20.12 17.84 -9.60
C GLU A 170 -21.07 17.43 -10.74
N ALA A 171 -22.22 16.85 -10.39
CA ALA A 171 -23.28 16.47 -11.31
C ALA A 171 -24.26 17.60 -11.68
N GLY A 172 -23.89 18.87 -11.41
CA GLY A 172 -24.66 20.04 -11.81
C GLY A 172 -25.87 20.34 -10.91
N GLY A 173 -25.94 19.73 -9.72
CA GLY A 173 -26.98 19.98 -8.71
C GLY A 173 -28.31 19.26 -8.93
N THR A 174 -28.57 18.75 -10.15
CA THR A 174 -29.84 18.13 -10.55
C THR A 174 -29.79 16.61 -10.60
N HIS A 175 -28.60 16.02 -10.69
CA HIS A 175 -28.38 14.59 -10.71
C HIS A 175 -27.60 14.14 -9.48
N ASP A 176 -27.89 12.95 -8.96
CA ASP A 176 -27.03 12.32 -7.96
C ASP A 176 -25.74 11.80 -8.59
N GLY A 177 -24.62 11.92 -7.87
CA GLY A 177 -23.35 11.30 -8.23
C GLY A 177 -23.18 9.90 -7.65
N ALA A 178 -21.97 9.36 -7.80
CA ALA A 178 -21.61 8.07 -7.22
C ALA A 178 -21.72 8.06 -5.68
N PHE A 179 -21.38 9.15 -5.01
CA PHE A 179 -21.41 9.29 -3.56
C PHE A 179 -22.83 9.15 -3.01
N GLU A 180 -23.81 9.87 -3.57
CA GLU A 180 -25.21 9.77 -3.13
C GLU A 180 -25.80 8.39 -3.42
N LYS A 181 -25.35 7.71 -4.48
CA LYS A 181 -25.82 6.38 -4.86
C LYS A 181 -25.00 5.22 -4.29
N ARG A 182 -24.00 5.47 -3.44
CA ARG A 182 -23.05 4.45 -2.96
C ARG A 182 -23.72 3.20 -2.37
N GLU A 183 -24.74 3.36 -1.53
CA GLU A 183 -25.47 2.22 -0.94
C GLU A 183 -26.21 1.40 -2.01
N ARG A 184 -26.70 2.06 -3.06
CA ARG A 184 -27.36 1.39 -4.18
C ARG A 184 -26.35 0.68 -5.08
N ILE A 185 -25.16 1.25 -5.25
CA ILE A 185 -24.03 0.61 -5.93
C ILE A 185 -23.63 -0.64 -5.15
N LEU A 186 -23.46 -0.55 -3.83
CA LEU A 186 -23.15 -1.69 -2.97
C LEU A 186 -24.21 -2.79 -3.09
N ALA A 187 -25.49 -2.43 -2.98
CA ALA A 187 -26.57 -3.41 -3.10
C ALA A 187 -26.58 -4.11 -4.47
N ARG A 188 -26.48 -3.34 -5.56
CA ARG A 188 -26.76 -3.89 -6.90
C ARG A 188 -25.53 -4.38 -7.67
N ALA A 189 -24.39 -3.71 -7.54
CA ALA A 189 -23.17 -4.03 -8.28
C ALA A 189 -22.24 -4.96 -7.49
N VAL A 190 -22.26 -4.88 -6.16
CA VAL A 190 -21.47 -5.76 -5.29
C VAL A 190 -22.29 -6.97 -4.87
N ARG A 191 -23.46 -6.75 -4.25
CA ARG A 191 -24.29 -7.83 -3.67
C ARG A 191 -25.29 -8.46 -4.63
N ASN A 192 -25.49 -7.86 -5.81
CA ASN A 192 -26.45 -8.31 -6.84
C ASN A 192 -27.93 -8.29 -6.41
N GLU A 193 -28.30 -7.47 -5.43
CA GLU A 193 -29.65 -7.42 -4.86
C GLU A 193 -30.33 -6.05 -5.05
N PRO A 194 -31.66 -5.99 -5.31
CA PRO A 194 -32.54 -7.12 -5.60
C PRO A 194 -32.36 -7.67 -7.03
N LYS A 195 -31.63 -6.95 -7.89
CA LYS A 195 -31.24 -7.37 -9.24
C LYS A 195 -29.84 -6.84 -9.54
N PRO A 196 -28.97 -7.67 -10.16
CA PRO A 196 -27.60 -7.28 -10.48
C PRO A 196 -27.54 -6.05 -11.37
N MET A 197 -26.50 -5.25 -11.17
CA MET A 197 -26.07 -4.20 -12.07
C MET A 197 -24.57 -4.37 -12.36
N PRO A 198 -24.13 -4.34 -13.64
CA PRO A 198 -24.96 -4.19 -14.83
C PRO A 198 -25.91 -5.40 -15.04
N PRO A 199 -27.02 -5.24 -15.78
CA PRO A 199 -27.88 -6.38 -16.11
C PRO A 199 -27.13 -7.36 -17.02
N SER A 200 -27.51 -8.64 -17.03
CA SER A 200 -26.83 -9.69 -17.82
C SER A 200 -26.81 -9.44 -19.33
N THR A 201 -27.69 -8.57 -19.84
CA THR A 201 -27.77 -8.16 -21.25
C THR A 201 -26.94 -6.92 -21.58
N ALA A 202 -26.21 -6.35 -20.61
CA ALA A 202 -25.42 -5.15 -20.82
C ALA A 202 -24.17 -5.41 -21.67
N PRO A 203 -23.67 -4.40 -22.42
CA PRO A 203 -22.46 -4.51 -23.23
C PRO A 203 -21.16 -4.37 -22.40
N VAL A 204 -21.18 -4.78 -21.14
CA VAL A 204 -20.05 -4.74 -20.20
C VAL A 204 -19.99 -6.06 -19.41
N PRO A 205 -18.82 -6.47 -18.89
CA PRO A 205 -18.72 -7.68 -18.08
C PRO A 205 -19.75 -7.69 -16.93
N SER A 206 -20.56 -8.75 -16.90
CA SER A 206 -21.60 -8.97 -15.89
C SER A 206 -21.50 -10.41 -15.36
N PRO A 207 -21.43 -10.63 -14.03
CA PRO A 207 -21.34 -9.61 -12.99
C PRO A 207 -20.01 -8.86 -13.04
N LEU A 208 -19.93 -7.75 -12.32
CA LEU A 208 -18.68 -7.02 -12.08
C LEU A 208 -17.62 -7.99 -11.50
N SER A 209 -16.35 -7.82 -11.87
CA SER A 209 -15.26 -8.66 -11.35
C SER A 209 -15.12 -8.53 -9.83
N ASP A 210 -14.62 -9.58 -9.18
CA ASP A 210 -14.47 -9.57 -7.72
C ASP A 210 -13.48 -8.47 -7.24
N VAL A 211 -12.47 -8.15 -8.04
CA VAL A 211 -11.58 -6.99 -7.82
C VAL A 211 -12.36 -5.69 -7.74
N ASN A 212 -13.18 -5.43 -8.76
CA ASN A 212 -13.94 -4.20 -8.86
C ASN A 212 -14.99 -4.11 -7.76
N LYS A 213 -15.60 -5.25 -7.38
CA LYS A 213 -16.51 -5.32 -6.23
C LYS A 213 -15.82 -4.99 -4.92
N GLN A 214 -14.65 -5.57 -4.65
CA GLN A 214 -13.87 -5.28 -3.44
C GLN A 214 -13.40 -3.82 -3.40
N LEU A 215 -13.05 -3.24 -4.54
CA LEU A 215 -12.66 -1.84 -4.62
C LEU A 215 -13.84 -0.91 -4.25
N LEU A 216 -15.05 -1.21 -4.76
CA LEU A 216 -16.28 -0.50 -4.38
C LEU A 216 -16.61 -0.67 -2.90
N GLU A 217 -16.55 -1.89 -2.37
CA GLU A 217 -16.85 -2.19 -0.97
C GLU A 217 -15.90 -1.41 -0.03
N ARG A 218 -14.60 -1.52 -0.26
CA ARG A 218 -13.58 -0.79 0.53
C ARG A 218 -13.75 0.73 0.46
N TRP A 219 -14.05 1.27 -0.73
CA TRP A 219 -14.29 2.71 -0.87
C TRP A 219 -15.47 3.16 -0.02
N ILE A 220 -16.57 2.42 -0.06
CA ILE A 220 -17.80 2.74 0.67
C ILE A 220 -17.58 2.60 2.18
N GLU A 221 -16.95 1.51 2.63
CA GLU A 221 -16.58 1.28 4.03
C GLU A 221 -15.64 2.37 4.57
N ALA A 222 -14.72 2.86 3.74
CA ALA A 222 -13.83 3.97 4.06
C ALA A 222 -14.54 5.34 4.07
N GLY A 223 -15.87 5.39 3.93
CA GLY A 223 -16.66 6.62 3.95
C GLY A 223 -16.80 7.28 2.56
N ALA A 224 -16.56 6.53 1.49
CA ALA A 224 -16.63 6.98 0.10
C ALA A 224 -15.79 8.26 -0.14
N LYS A 225 -14.56 8.25 0.37
CA LYS A 225 -13.60 9.37 0.28
C LYS A 225 -13.36 9.81 -1.17
N LYS A 226 -13.23 11.11 -1.37
CA LYS A 226 -12.96 11.72 -2.67
C LYS A 226 -11.47 11.61 -3.04
#